data_AF-A0A7S1EVV7-F1
#
_entry.id   AF-A0A7S1EVV7-F1
#
_cell.length_a   1.000
_cell.length_b   1.000
_cell.length_c   1.000
_cell.angle_alpha   90.00
_cell.angle_beta   90.00
_cell.angle_gamma   90.00
#
_symmetry.space_group_name_H-M   'P 1'
#
loop_
_entity.id
_entity.type
_entity.pdbx_description
1 polymer ?
#
loop_
_entity_poly.entity_id
_entity_poly.type
_entity_poly.pdbx_seq_one_letter_code
_entity_poly.pdbx_strand_id
1 'polypeptide(L)'
;AIKANGELVCFGDDSEGQCEVPSFLGPCASVSAGASHTCAVTLDGVLVCFGCNDQGQCDVPSDLGSVQAVAGGYAHTVALTVDGRLVCFGQAVDGQCDVPDSMGSLARSTC
;
A
#
# COMPACT_ATOMS: atom_id res chain seq x y z
N ALA A 1 -2.31 13.86 3.85
CA ALA A 1 -3.00 14.72 2.86
C ALA A 1 -2.08 14.99 1.68
N ILE A 2 -2.61 15.09 0.46
CA ILE A 2 -1.83 15.41 -0.74
C ILE A 2 -2.08 16.88 -1.10
N LYS A 3 -1.02 17.67 -1.22
CA LYS A 3 -1.08 19.08 -1.63
C LYS A 3 -1.37 19.20 -3.13
N ALA A 4 -1.74 20.39 -3.60
CA ALA A 4 -2.02 20.64 -5.02
C ALA A 4 -0.82 20.37 -5.95
N ASN A 5 0.41 20.42 -5.44
CA ASN A 5 1.64 20.06 -6.16
C ASN A 5 1.95 18.55 -6.14
N GLY A 6 1.08 17.72 -5.56
CA GLY A 6 1.26 16.28 -5.40
C GLY A 6 2.13 15.87 -4.21
N GLU A 7 2.66 16.80 -3.42
CA GLU A 7 3.46 16.48 -2.24
C GLU A 7 2.57 15.84 -1.15
N LEU A 8 2.98 14.66 -0.67
CA LEU A 8 2.34 14.00 0.46
C LEU A 8 2.82 14.64 1.77
N VAL A 9 1.86 15.03 2.62
CA VAL A 9 2.10 15.46 3.99
C VAL A 9 1.34 14.56 4.94
N CYS A 10 2.06 13.92 5.85
CA CYS A 10 1.49 13.14 6.94
C CYS A 10 1.52 13.94 8.25
N PHE A 11 0.55 13.69 9.12
CA PHE A 11 0.43 14.32 10.43
C PHE A 11 -0.37 13.39 11.35
N GLY A 12 -0.09 13.41 12.64
CA GLY A 12 -0.76 12.58 13.64
C GLY A 12 0.23 11.73 14.42
N ASP A 13 -0.21 10.52 14.79
CA ASP A 13 0.67 9.54 15.42
C ASP A 13 1.79 9.10 14.46
N ASP A 14 2.99 8.98 15.01
CA ASP A 14 4.20 8.62 14.28
C ASP A 14 5.08 7.66 15.10
N SER A 15 4.44 6.90 16.00
CA SER A 15 5.13 5.97 16.89
C SER A 15 5.90 4.87 16.15
N GLU A 16 5.53 4.60 14.90
CA GLU A 16 6.09 3.57 14.03
C GLU A 16 6.67 4.15 12.72
N GLY A 17 6.85 5.48 12.63
CA GLY A 17 7.33 6.15 11.41
C GLY A 17 6.29 6.24 10.29
N GLN A 18 5.00 6.01 10.57
CA GLN A 18 3.92 6.05 9.58
C GLN A 18 3.60 7.46 9.05
N CYS A 19 4.18 8.51 9.66
CA CYS A 19 4.18 9.88 9.17
C CYS A 19 5.54 10.34 8.60
N GLU A 20 6.60 9.53 8.67
CA GLU A 20 7.91 9.82 8.06
C GLU A 20 7.86 9.61 6.54
N VAL A 21 7.38 10.61 5.80
CA VAL A 21 7.29 10.57 4.34
C VAL A 21 8.68 10.37 3.71
N PRO A 22 8.92 9.30 2.92
CA PRO A 22 10.21 9.06 2.32
C PRO A 22 10.65 10.20 1.38
N SER A 23 11.91 10.64 1.49
CA SER A 23 12.43 11.77 0.71
C SER A 23 12.49 11.51 -0.80
N PHE A 24 12.49 10.25 -1.22
CA PHE A 24 12.44 9.83 -2.62
C PHE A 24 11.01 9.73 -3.17
N LEU A 25 9.98 9.95 -2.34
CA LEU A 25 8.59 9.87 -2.78
C LEU A 25 8.28 11.02 -3.73
N GLY A 26 7.94 10.67 -4.98
CA GLY A 26 7.49 11.64 -5.97
C GLY A 26 6.07 12.17 -5.71
N PRO A 27 5.56 13.04 -6.60
CA PRO A 27 4.17 13.50 -6.54
C PRO A 27 3.19 12.31 -6.47
N CYS A 28 2.24 12.38 -5.53
CA CYS A 28 1.29 11.32 -5.23
C CYS A 28 -0.07 11.57 -5.90
N ALA A 29 -0.66 10.50 -6.43
CA ALA A 29 -2.04 10.45 -6.91
C ALA A 29 -3.02 10.16 -5.78
N SER A 30 -2.65 9.25 -4.87
CA SER A 30 -3.50 8.80 -3.78
C SER A 30 -2.67 8.31 -2.59
N VAL A 31 -3.33 8.22 -1.42
CA VAL A 31 -2.73 7.73 -0.18
C VAL A 31 -3.79 6.99 0.62
N SER A 32 -3.38 5.90 1.28
CA SER A 32 -4.17 5.18 2.27
C SER A 32 -3.33 4.97 3.53
N ALA A 33 -3.94 5.19 4.70
CA ALA A 33 -3.36 4.84 5.98
C ALA A 33 -3.97 3.53 6.48
N GLY A 34 -3.13 2.62 6.96
CA GLY A 34 -3.52 1.50 7.81
C GLY A 34 -3.47 1.88 9.29
N ALA A 35 -3.39 0.90 10.20
CA ALA A 35 -3.33 1.20 11.63
C ALA A 35 -1.99 1.85 12.03
N SER A 36 -0.87 1.33 11.52
CA SER A 36 0.48 1.79 11.85
C SER A 36 1.39 1.90 10.63
N HIS A 37 0.83 1.96 9.43
CA HIS A 37 1.57 2.14 8.17
C HIS A 37 0.81 3.06 7.23
N THR A 38 1.52 3.69 6.30
CA THR A 38 0.96 4.55 5.25
C THR A 38 1.44 4.06 3.90
N CYS A 39 0.54 3.98 2.93
CA CYS A 39 0.83 3.62 1.55
C CYS A 39 0.41 4.75 0.61
N ALA A 40 1.29 5.13 -0.30
CA ALA A 40 1.06 6.17 -1.29
C ALA A 40 1.29 5.64 -2.71
N VAL A 41 0.42 6.05 -3.63
CA VAL A 41 0.58 5.76 -5.06
C VAL A 41 1.07 7.03 -5.74
N THR A 42 2.23 6.97 -6.39
CA THR A 42 2.78 8.10 -7.15
C THR A 42 1.96 8.36 -8.41
N LEU A 43 2.13 9.54 -9.03
CA LEU A 43 1.54 9.84 -10.34
C LEU A 43 2.03 8.89 -11.44
N ASP A 44 3.21 8.28 -11.27
CA ASP A 44 3.77 7.27 -12.17
C ASP A 44 3.22 5.85 -11.89
N GLY A 45 2.28 5.71 -10.94
CA GLY A 45 1.66 4.44 -10.56
C GLY A 45 2.53 3.55 -9.68
N VAL A 46 3.59 4.09 -9.06
CA VAL A 46 4.44 3.33 -8.12
C VAL A 46 3.79 3.33 -6.75
N LEU A 47 3.65 2.16 -6.14
CA LEU A 47 3.21 2.02 -4.75
C LEU A 47 4.41 2.05 -3.81
N VAL A 48 4.35 2.92 -2.80
CA VAL A 48 5.33 2.99 -1.71
C VAL A 48 4.60 2.91 -0.39
N CYS A 49 4.99 1.97 0.47
CA CYS A 49 4.47 1.83 1.83
C CYS A 49 5.59 2.06 2.85
N PHE A 50 5.27 2.73 3.96
CA PHE A 50 6.21 3.10 5.03
C PHE A 50 5.52 3.13 6.39
N GLY A 51 6.30 3.04 7.46
CA GLY A 51 5.83 2.87 8.84
C GLY A 51 6.12 1.46 9.38
N CYS A 52 5.28 0.96 10.30
CA CYS A 52 5.40 -0.38 10.86
C CYS A 52 5.42 -1.44 9.75
N ASN A 53 6.33 -2.41 9.83
CA ASN A 53 6.46 -3.51 8.88
C ASN A 53 6.61 -4.88 9.55
N ASP A 54 6.20 -5.03 10.82
CA ASP A 54 6.39 -6.26 11.59
C ASP A 54 5.67 -7.49 11.01
N GLN A 55 4.69 -7.28 10.12
CA GLN A 55 3.93 -8.32 9.45
C GLN A 55 4.13 -8.30 7.92
N GLY A 56 5.06 -7.50 7.39
CA GLY A 56 5.28 -7.35 5.95
C GLY A 56 4.26 -6.44 5.24
N GLN A 57 3.49 -5.62 5.97
CA GLN A 57 2.48 -4.71 5.39
C GLN A 57 3.08 -3.61 4.48
N CYS A 58 4.39 -3.39 4.55
CA CYS A 58 5.14 -2.48 3.68
C CYS A 58 6.03 -3.22 2.65
N ASP A 59 6.04 -4.56 2.64
CA ASP A 59 6.82 -5.37 1.70
C ASP A 59 6.12 -5.45 0.34
N VAL A 60 6.13 -4.33 -0.39
CA VAL A 60 5.51 -4.21 -1.72
C VAL A 60 6.14 -5.22 -2.68
N PRO A 61 5.35 -6.10 -3.32
CA PRO A 61 5.87 -7.08 -4.29
C PRO A 61 6.57 -6.41 -5.47
N SER A 62 7.76 -6.90 -5.83
CA SER A 62 8.57 -6.31 -6.92
C SER A 62 7.92 -6.43 -8.31
N ASP A 63 6.99 -7.36 -8.48
CA ASP A 63 6.25 -7.65 -9.72
C ASP A 63 4.82 -7.07 -9.72
N LEU A 64 4.49 -6.17 -8.77
CA LEU A 64 3.15 -5.60 -8.63
C LEU A 64 2.69 -4.80 -9.87
N GLY A 65 3.62 -4.18 -10.59
CA GLY A 65 3.30 -3.29 -11.70
C GLY A 65 2.68 -1.96 -11.26
N SER A 66 2.05 -1.25 -12.20
CA SER A 66 1.43 0.05 -11.91
C SER A 66 0.15 -0.11 -11.10
N VAL A 67 0.05 0.64 -10.00
CA VAL A 67 -1.07 0.63 -9.07
C VAL A 67 -2.02 1.79 -9.37
N GLN A 68 -3.32 1.51 -9.38
CA GLN A 68 -4.38 2.49 -9.54
C GLN A 68 -5.01 2.89 -8.19
N ALA A 69 -5.13 1.94 -7.26
CA ALA A 69 -5.71 2.18 -5.95
C ALA A 69 -5.05 1.30 -4.88
N VAL A 70 -5.06 1.78 -3.65
CA VAL A 70 -4.52 1.07 -2.48
C VAL A 70 -5.44 1.25 -1.28
N ALA A 71 -5.55 0.20 -0.46
CA ALA A 71 -6.21 0.22 0.84
C ALA A 71 -5.30 -0.40 1.90
N GLY A 72 -5.11 0.32 3.01
CA GLY A 72 -4.39 -0.14 4.19
C GLY A 72 -5.36 -0.69 5.23
N GLY A 73 -5.10 -1.90 5.72
CA GLY A 73 -5.81 -2.53 6.83
C GLY A 73 -5.09 -2.35 8.16
N TYR A 74 -5.40 -3.21 9.13
CA TYR A 74 -4.72 -3.20 10.43
C TYR A 74 -3.22 -3.53 10.28
N ALA A 75 -2.93 -4.65 9.62
CA ALA A 75 -1.57 -5.12 9.38
C ALA A 75 -1.40 -5.74 7.98
N HIS A 76 -2.26 -5.37 7.02
CA HIS A 76 -2.18 -5.81 5.63
C HIS A 76 -2.42 -4.63 4.68
N THR A 77 -1.98 -4.77 3.44
CA THR A 77 -2.16 -3.82 2.35
C THR A 77 -2.76 -4.52 1.15
N VAL A 78 -3.77 -3.91 0.53
CA VAL A 78 -4.37 -4.37 -0.72
C VAL A 78 -4.13 -3.34 -1.81
N ALA A 79 -3.55 -3.77 -2.92
CA ALA A 79 -3.32 -2.96 -4.10
C ALA A 79 -4.18 -3.45 -5.27
N LEU A 80 -4.82 -2.52 -5.98
CA LEU A 80 -5.45 -2.74 -7.27
C LEU A 80 -4.53 -2.20 -8.36
N THR A 81 -4.06 -3.09 -9.22
CA THR A 81 -3.19 -2.75 -10.35
C THR A 81 -4.00 -2.24 -11.54
N VAL A 82 -3.36 -1.50 -12.45
CA VAL A 82 -3.99 -0.96 -13.66
C VAL A 82 -4.48 -2.08 -14.61
N ASP A 83 -3.82 -3.25 -14.61
CA ASP A 83 -4.25 -4.43 -15.35
C ASP A 83 -5.38 -5.23 -14.65
N GLY A 84 -5.89 -4.72 -13.52
CA GLY A 84 -7.11 -5.22 -12.87
C GLY A 84 -6.88 -6.30 -11.82
N ARG A 85 -5.64 -6.53 -11.38
CA ARG A 85 -5.31 -7.51 -10.34
C ARG A 85 -5.47 -6.92 -8.95
N LEU A 86 -5.96 -7.73 -8.03
CA LEU A 86 -5.88 -7.46 -6.60
C LEU A 86 -4.72 -8.23 -6.00
N VAL A 87 -3.83 -7.51 -5.32
CA VAL A 87 -2.68 -8.11 -4.62
C VAL A 87 -2.74 -7.69 -3.16
N CYS A 88 -2.77 -8.67 -2.26
CA CYS A 88 -2.75 -8.47 -0.82
C CYS A 88 -1.41 -8.96 -0.25
N PHE A 89 -0.79 -8.15 0.62
CA PHE A 89 0.44 -8.47 1.31
C PHE A 89 0.41 -7.95 2.76
N GLY A 90 1.25 -8.52 3.62
CA GLY A 90 1.19 -8.31 5.06
C GLY A 90 0.56 -9.48 5.83
N GLN A 91 -0.04 -9.19 6.98
CA GLN A 91 -0.63 -10.19 7.87
C GLN A 91 -1.84 -10.89 7.24
N ALA A 92 -1.80 -12.22 7.15
CA ALA A 92 -2.83 -13.05 6.53
C ALA A 92 -3.80 -13.74 7.52
N VAL A 93 -3.89 -13.28 8.77
CA VAL A 93 -4.76 -13.95 9.77
C VAL A 93 -6.23 -13.81 9.32
N ASP A 94 -6.95 -14.94 9.32
CA ASP A 94 -8.38 -15.05 9.01
C ASP A 94 -8.81 -14.84 7.54
N GLY A 95 -7.91 -15.06 6.56
CA GLY A 95 -8.30 -14.98 5.14
C GLY A 95 -8.52 -13.55 4.63
N GLN A 96 -7.94 -12.55 5.32
CA GLN A 96 -7.98 -11.15 4.88
C GLN A 96 -7.25 -10.92 3.55
N CYS A 97 -6.29 -11.78 3.23
CA CYS A 97 -5.67 -11.88 1.90
C CYS A 97 -6.24 -13.02 1.04
N ASP A 98 -7.32 -13.69 1.46
CA ASP A 98 -8.07 -14.62 0.61
C ASP A 98 -9.06 -13.82 -0.25
N VAL A 99 -8.54 -13.20 -1.30
CA VAL A 99 -9.36 -12.55 -2.33
C VAL A 99 -10.11 -13.67 -3.08
N PRO A 100 -11.46 -13.71 -3.10
CA PRO A 100 -12.21 -14.78 -3.74
C PRO A 100 -11.91 -14.82 -5.24
N ASP A 101 -11.61 -16.02 -5.76
CA ASP A 101 -11.24 -16.30 -7.15
C ASP A 101 -12.24 -15.76 -8.21
N SER A 102 -13.46 -15.38 -7.80
CA SER A 102 -14.50 -14.81 -8.66
C SER A 102 -14.23 -13.37 -9.12
N MET A 103 -13.17 -12.71 -8.66
CA MET A 103 -12.74 -11.39 -9.14
C MET A 103 -11.36 -11.46 -9.79
N GLY A 104 -11.31 -12.05 -10.98
CA GLY A 104 -10.38 -11.66 -12.05
C GLY A 104 -8.90 -11.70 -11.72
N SER A 105 -8.37 -12.89 -11.42
CA SER A 105 -6.95 -13.29 -11.52
C SER A 105 -5.91 -12.39 -10.83
N LEU A 106 -5.20 -12.90 -9.82
CA LEU A 106 -3.77 -13.28 -9.95
C LEU A 106 -3.00 -13.47 -8.62
N ALA A 107 -1.95 -14.30 -8.78
CA ALA A 107 -0.74 -14.52 -7.99
C ALA A 107 -0.77 -14.31 -6.47
N ARG A 108 -0.77 -15.44 -5.75
CA ARG A 108 -0.24 -15.54 -4.40
C ARG A 108 1.26 -15.20 -4.42
N SER A 109 1.66 -14.17 -3.69
CA SER A 109 3.05 -14.05 -3.23
C SER A 109 3.18 -14.98 -2.02
N THR A 110 3.84 -16.12 -2.22
CA THR A 110 4.09 -17.10 -1.14
C THR A 110 5.09 -16.54 -0.14
N CYS A 111 4.75 -16.72 1.15
CA CYS A 111 5.56 -16.42 2.33
C CYS A 111 7.01 -16.89 2.24
#